data_AF-A0A0F9MWU5-F1
#
_entry.id   AF-A0A0F9MWU5-F1
#
_cell.length_a   1.000
_cell.length_b   1.000
_cell.length_c   1.000
_cell.angle_alpha   90.00
_cell.angle_beta   90.00
_cell.angle_gamma   90.00
#
_symmetry.space_group_name_H-M   'P 1'
#
loop_
_entity.id
_entity.type
_entity.pdbx_description
1 polymer ?
#
loop_
_entity_poly.entity_id
_entity_poly.type
_entity_poly.pdbx_seq_one_letter_code
_entity_poly.pdbx_strand_id
1 'polypeptide(L)'
;MEQNKNLSNNKIKCPICNFEFIPEAFHVEKTNYEIVESKGELTKFLNEKHQVVLKPFSSIKGSRVTYCPECGFIIKFAAEVGKKVEVEEASRIKKWGAFKEFGKNYKYDFTPRDKPFMDFMDYFIEKVDKIKNDIKKVLDEVDFSHWGNPYREWKNDKNVDNFKFLIRFYTNLEDYCNTQVDEPKNKDMLEKINELNLTEDLENTLQNIRNLRNKIVHEAYEITEEEEILIEKAFIQFVSHLVIKQLKPLELGKIKVEPEYSFIEVDKINH
;
A
#
# COMPACT_ATOMS: atom_id res chain seq x y z
N MET A 1 13.44 16.99 20.20
CA MET A 1 12.62 16.16 21.11
C MET A 1 12.00 15.06 20.28
N GLU A 2 12.76 13.98 20.15
CA GLU A 2 12.32 12.69 19.64
C GLU A 2 11.42 12.06 20.71
N GLN A 3 10.13 11.85 20.43
CA GLN A 3 9.30 10.94 21.22
C GLN A 3 7.97 10.50 20.56
N ASN A 4 7.57 11.05 19.41
CA ASN A 4 6.25 10.75 18.82
C ASN A 4 6.27 9.84 17.58
N LYS A 5 7.27 8.96 17.40
CA LYS A 5 7.29 8.02 16.26
C LYS A 5 6.83 6.59 16.59
N ASN A 6 6.60 6.25 17.86
CA ASN A 6 6.28 4.87 18.28
C ASN A 6 4.85 4.65 18.81
N LEU A 7 3.99 5.68 18.83
CA LEU A 7 2.61 5.53 19.30
C LEU A 7 1.61 5.21 18.17
N SER A 8 1.97 5.43 16.91
CA SER A 8 1.02 5.31 15.78
C SER A 8 0.48 3.88 15.58
N ASN A 9 1.27 2.85 15.87
CA ASN A 9 0.91 1.45 15.54
C ASN A 9 0.25 0.68 16.70
N ASN A 10 0.00 1.32 17.84
CA ASN A 10 -0.53 0.63 19.03
C ASN A 10 -2.06 0.74 19.10
N LYS A 11 -2.71 -0.38 19.41
CA LYS A 11 -4.14 -0.43 19.75
C LYS A 11 -4.40 0.47 20.96
N ILE A 12 -5.53 1.18 20.96
CA ILE A 12 -5.97 1.99 22.09
C ILE A 12 -6.58 1.09 23.14
N LYS A 13 -6.17 1.26 24.39
CA LYS A 13 -6.78 0.60 25.53
C LYS A 13 -7.84 1.50 26.16
N CYS A 14 -9.08 0.99 26.26
CA CYS A 14 -10.15 1.71 26.93
C CYS A 14 -9.84 1.84 28.45
N PRO A 15 -9.88 3.04 29.03
CA PRO A 15 -9.60 3.22 30.46
C PRO A 15 -10.69 2.66 31.38
N ILE A 16 -11.89 2.37 30.84
CA ILE A 16 -13.04 1.85 31.61
C ILE A 16 -13.10 0.33 31.57
N CYS A 17 -13.13 -0.28 30.38
CA CYS A 17 -13.29 -1.74 30.22
C CYS A 17 -11.98 -2.47 29.90
N ASN A 18 -10.85 -1.76 29.75
CA ASN A 18 -9.55 -2.33 29.38
C ASN A 18 -9.49 -2.99 27.99
N PHE A 19 -10.53 -2.88 27.16
CA PHE A 19 -10.55 -3.38 25.79
C PHE A 19 -9.50 -2.70 24.91
N GLU A 20 -8.77 -3.49 24.12
CA GLU A 20 -7.76 -3.00 23.18
C GLU A 20 -8.32 -3.03 21.76
N PHE A 21 -8.37 -1.87 21.10
CA PHE A 21 -8.99 -1.72 19.79
C PHE A 21 -8.27 -0.69 18.92
N ILE A 22 -8.43 -0.82 17.60
CA ILE A 22 -8.14 0.27 16.66
C ILE A 22 -9.38 1.19 16.64
N PRO A 23 -9.23 2.51 16.65
CA PRO A 23 -10.34 3.45 16.45
C PRO A 23 -10.96 3.34 15.07
N GLU A 24 -12.30 3.37 14.98
CA GLU A 24 -12.97 3.48 13.67
C GLU A 24 -12.60 4.79 12.98
N ALA A 25 -12.67 5.90 13.72
CA ALA A 25 -12.28 7.23 13.29
C ALA A 25 -11.91 8.12 14.47
N PHE A 26 -11.21 9.22 14.15
CA PHE A 26 -10.99 10.34 15.06
C PHE A 26 -11.75 11.59 14.63
N HIS A 27 -12.60 12.10 15.53
CA HIS A 27 -13.31 13.36 15.33
C HIS A 27 -12.60 14.50 16.04
N VAL A 28 -12.70 15.72 15.49
CA VAL A 28 -12.21 16.93 16.18
C VAL A 28 -13.37 17.53 16.96
N GLU A 29 -13.27 17.57 18.29
CA GLU A 29 -14.21 18.32 19.13
C GLU A 29 -13.85 19.81 19.06
N LYS A 30 -14.87 20.67 19.00
CA LYS A 30 -14.68 22.12 18.91
C LYS A 30 -13.87 22.63 20.11
N THR A 31 -12.93 23.51 19.79
CA THR A 31 -11.85 24.04 20.64
C THR A 31 -12.34 24.94 21.77
N ASN A 32 -11.80 24.73 22.97
CA ASN A 32 -11.82 25.74 24.03
C ASN A 32 -10.59 26.66 23.84
N TYR A 33 -10.84 27.95 23.68
CA TYR A 33 -9.77 28.95 23.60
C TYR A 33 -9.19 29.19 25.00
N GLU A 34 -7.99 28.67 25.28
CA GLU A 34 -7.28 29.01 26.51
C GLU A 34 -6.69 30.42 26.41
N ILE A 35 -7.31 31.37 27.11
CA ILE A 35 -6.67 32.63 27.48
C ILE A 35 -5.56 32.29 28.47
N VAL A 36 -4.33 32.20 27.95
CA VAL A 36 -3.16 32.38 28.81
C VAL A 36 -3.33 33.79 29.39
N GLU A 37 -3.58 33.89 30.69
CA GLU A 37 -3.46 35.14 31.43
C GLU A 37 -2.02 35.63 31.25
N SER A 38 -1.78 36.40 30.19
CA SER A 38 -0.61 37.25 30.15
C SER A 38 -0.87 38.28 31.24
N LYS A 39 -0.23 38.11 32.40
CA LYS A 39 0.09 39.21 33.31
C LYS A 39 1.00 40.18 32.54
N GLY A 40 0.44 40.87 31.55
CA GLY A 40 1.06 42.01 30.91
C GLY A 40 0.76 43.20 31.80
N GLU A 41 1.80 43.83 32.31
CA GLU A 41 1.68 45.08 33.05
C GLU A 41 0.82 46.06 32.25
N LEU A 42 -0.19 46.61 32.92
CA LEU A 42 -0.96 47.76 32.42
C LEU A 42 0.01 48.94 32.30
N THR A 43 0.63 49.12 31.14
CA THR A 43 1.30 50.38 30.81
C THR A 43 0.23 51.46 30.73
N LYS A 44 0.16 52.31 31.77
CA LYS A 44 -0.67 53.51 31.83
C LYS A 44 -0.22 54.46 30.72
N PHE A 45 -1.02 54.59 29.66
CA PHE A 45 -0.94 55.74 28.76
C PHE A 45 -1.97 56.78 29.15
N LEU A 46 -1.56 58.04 29.12
CA LEU A 46 -2.21 59.12 29.87
C LEU A 46 -3.54 59.61 29.29
N ASN A 47 -4.01 59.11 28.14
CA ASN A 47 -5.28 59.55 27.54
C ASN A 47 -5.73 58.60 26.42
N GLU A 48 -6.38 57.47 26.70
CA GLU A 48 -7.25 56.80 25.71
C GLU A 48 -8.14 55.72 26.34
N LYS A 49 -9.37 55.59 25.82
CA LYS A 49 -10.40 54.65 26.29
C LYS A 49 -9.85 53.22 26.32
N HIS A 50 -9.87 52.59 27.49
CA HIS A 50 -9.48 51.20 27.70
C HIS A 50 -10.15 50.26 26.67
N GLN A 51 -9.43 49.87 25.64
CA GLN A 51 -9.76 48.68 24.86
C GLN A 51 -8.86 47.56 25.37
N VAL A 52 -9.46 46.54 25.96
CA VAL A 52 -8.77 45.27 26.23
C VAL A 52 -8.41 44.68 24.87
N VAL A 53 -7.16 44.86 24.45
CA VAL A 53 -6.64 44.18 23.26
C VAL A 53 -6.37 42.74 23.67
N LEU A 54 -7.35 41.86 23.46
CA LEU A 54 -7.14 40.42 23.54
C LEU A 54 -6.04 40.04 22.54
N LYS A 55 -4.86 39.66 23.04
CA LYS A 55 -3.79 39.15 22.17
C LYS A 55 -4.27 37.84 21.54
N PRO A 56 -4.12 37.65 20.21
CA PRO A 56 -4.40 36.38 19.56
C PRO A 56 -3.54 35.27 20.19
N PHE A 57 -4.15 34.11 20.46
CA PHE A 57 -3.48 32.93 21.02
C PHE A 57 -2.26 32.48 20.17
N SER A 58 -1.24 31.93 20.83
CA SER A 58 -0.09 31.34 20.15
C SER A 58 -0.41 29.97 19.55
N SER A 59 -1.36 29.25 20.16
CA SER A 59 -1.86 27.94 19.74
C SER A 59 -3.33 27.79 20.10
N ILE A 60 -4.04 26.98 19.32
CA ILE A 60 -5.44 26.61 19.58
C ILE A 60 -5.42 25.15 20.00
N LYS A 61 -5.83 24.88 21.24
CA LYS A 61 -5.98 23.53 21.77
C LYS A 61 -7.39 23.02 21.49
N GLY A 62 -7.49 21.80 21.00
CA GLY A 62 -8.73 21.05 20.82
C GLY A 62 -8.56 19.63 21.34
N SER A 63 -9.56 18.79 21.08
CA SER A 63 -9.50 17.36 21.37
C SER A 63 -9.76 16.56 20.11
N ARG A 64 -8.95 15.52 19.90
CA ARG A 64 -9.33 14.39 19.04
C ARG A 64 -10.12 13.41 19.90
N VAL A 65 -11.25 12.96 19.40
CA VAL A 65 -12.18 12.12 20.15
C VAL A 65 -12.45 10.85 19.37
N THR A 66 -12.48 9.73 20.10
CA THR A 66 -12.92 8.43 19.59
C THR A 66 -13.73 7.70 20.66
N TYR A 67 -14.38 6.60 20.29
CA TYR A 67 -15.30 5.86 21.14
C TYR A 67 -14.80 4.44 21.34
N CYS A 68 -14.92 3.92 22.57
CA CYS A 68 -14.68 2.50 22.81
C CYS A 68 -15.83 1.68 22.20
N PRO A 69 -15.53 0.71 21.33
CA PRO A 69 -16.55 -0.11 20.68
C PRO A 69 -17.19 -1.14 21.62
N GLU A 70 -16.66 -1.37 22.83
CA GLU A 70 -17.25 -2.32 23.78
C GLU A 70 -18.20 -1.62 24.76
N CYS A 71 -17.76 -0.50 25.35
CA CYS A 71 -18.51 0.17 26.42
C CYS A 71 -19.01 1.57 26.06
N GLY A 72 -18.81 2.03 24.81
CA GLY A 72 -19.26 3.35 24.33
C GLY A 72 -18.54 4.55 24.93
N PHE A 73 -17.51 4.34 25.76
CA PHE A 73 -16.84 5.42 26.48
C PHE A 73 -16.10 6.36 25.52
N ILE A 74 -16.27 7.67 25.74
CA ILE A 74 -15.65 8.73 24.93
C ILE A 74 -14.21 8.96 25.39
N ILE A 75 -13.25 8.64 24.54
CA ILE A 75 -11.82 8.86 24.81
C ILE A 75 -11.39 10.15 24.12
N LYS A 76 -10.87 11.09 24.90
CA LYS A 76 -10.40 12.40 24.44
C LYS A 76 -8.89 12.51 24.50
N PHE A 77 -8.28 12.86 23.38
CA PHE A 77 -6.85 13.14 23.25
C PHE A 77 -6.66 14.64 23.07
N ALA A 78 -5.94 15.27 24.00
CA ALA A 78 -5.57 16.67 23.85
C ALA A 78 -4.71 16.83 22.59
N ALA A 79 -5.17 17.67 21.65
CA ALA A 79 -4.48 17.93 20.40
C ALA A 79 -4.33 19.44 20.22
N GLU A 80 -3.13 19.88 19.81
CA GLU A 80 -2.99 21.24 19.32
C GLU A 80 -3.55 21.27 17.90
N VAL A 81 -4.68 21.94 17.69
CA VAL A 81 -5.42 21.92 16.43
C VAL A 81 -5.17 23.15 15.57
N GLY A 82 -4.41 24.13 16.08
CA GLY A 82 -3.96 25.26 15.28
C GLY A 82 -2.70 25.92 15.85
N LYS A 83 -1.74 26.27 14.99
CA LYS A 83 -0.56 27.05 15.37
C LYS A 83 -0.62 28.43 14.75
N LYS A 84 -0.21 29.46 15.49
CA LYS A 84 0.12 30.76 14.89
C LYS A 84 1.41 30.63 14.06
N VAL A 85 1.32 30.90 12.76
CA VAL A 85 2.46 30.88 11.82
C VAL A 85 2.64 32.27 11.20
N GLU A 86 3.88 32.75 11.15
CA GLU A 86 4.23 34.01 10.47
C GLU A 86 4.09 33.81 8.97
N VAL A 87 3.36 34.72 8.30
CA VAL A 87 3.15 34.66 6.85
C VAL A 87 4.04 35.70 6.20
N GLU A 88 5.05 35.26 5.45
CA GLU A 88 5.84 36.15 4.61
C GLU A 88 4.92 36.75 3.51
N GLU A 89 4.77 38.08 3.53
CA GLU A 89 3.93 38.82 2.59
C GLU A 89 4.50 38.76 1.16
N ALA A 90 4.23 37.69 0.42
CA ALA A 90 4.61 37.61 -0.99
C ALA A 90 3.50 38.10 -1.96
N SER A 91 2.30 38.45 -1.52
CA SER A 91 1.22 38.83 -2.47
C SER A 91 0.13 39.72 -1.89
N ARG A 92 -0.24 40.78 -2.63
CA ARG A 92 -1.28 41.80 -2.33
C ARG A 92 -2.73 41.30 -2.24
N ILE A 93 -2.96 39.99 -2.32
CA ILE A 93 -4.29 39.42 -2.17
C ILE A 93 -4.48 39.16 -0.68
N LYS A 94 -5.31 39.98 0.00
CA LYS A 94 -5.74 39.76 1.39
C LYS A 94 -6.25 38.32 1.52
N LYS A 95 -5.40 37.39 1.97
CA LYS A 95 -5.82 36.04 2.33
C LYS A 95 -6.73 36.18 3.54
N TRP A 96 -8.01 35.92 3.34
CA TRP A 96 -9.03 35.86 4.40
C TRP A 96 -8.48 35.12 5.64
N GLY A 97 -8.62 35.74 6.82
CA GLY A 97 -8.27 35.14 8.11
C GLY A 97 -6.84 35.40 8.65
N ALA A 98 -6.04 36.28 8.03
CA ALA A 98 -4.76 36.72 8.59
C ALA A 98 -4.92 37.95 9.52
N PHE A 99 -4.10 38.05 10.56
CA PHE A 99 -4.10 39.16 11.55
C PHE A 99 -2.70 39.72 11.78
N LYS A 100 -2.60 41.00 12.17
CA LYS A 100 -1.33 41.70 12.36
C LYS A 100 -1.00 41.84 13.84
N GLU A 101 0.23 41.50 14.23
CA GLU A 101 0.72 41.62 15.60
C GLU A 101 2.19 42.06 15.58
N PHE A 102 2.53 43.13 16.32
CA PHE A 102 3.89 43.71 16.37
C PHE A 102 4.53 43.93 14.98
N GLY A 103 3.77 44.43 14.02
CA GLY A 103 4.26 44.74 12.67
C GLY A 103 4.35 43.55 11.71
N LYS A 104 4.18 42.31 12.19
CA LYS A 104 4.21 41.07 11.40
C LYS A 104 2.80 40.52 11.19
N ASN A 105 2.59 39.82 10.07
CA ASN A 105 1.32 39.15 9.79
C ASN A 105 1.39 37.68 10.18
N TYR A 106 0.32 37.20 10.79
CA TYR A 106 0.18 35.82 11.21
C TYR A 106 -1.14 35.24 10.69
N LYS A 107 -1.14 33.92 10.52
CA LYS A 107 -2.36 33.14 10.30
C LYS A 107 -2.30 31.91 11.20
N TYR A 108 -3.46 31.46 11.68
CA TYR A 108 -3.54 30.14 12.27
C TYR A 108 -3.51 29.09 11.16
N ASP A 109 -2.48 28.25 11.22
CA ASP A 109 -2.44 27.02 10.44
C ASP A 109 -3.19 25.94 11.22
N PHE A 110 -4.35 25.57 10.69
CA PHE A 110 -5.24 24.54 11.22
C PHE A 110 -5.06 23.21 10.48
N THR A 111 -3.95 23.01 9.76
CA THR A 111 -3.67 21.69 9.19
C THR A 111 -3.84 20.65 10.27
N PRO A 112 -4.67 19.62 10.05
CA PRO A 112 -4.98 18.64 11.06
C PRO A 112 -3.67 18.00 11.50
N ARG A 113 -3.20 18.35 12.70
CA ARG A 113 -2.05 17.68 13.29
C ARG A 113 -2.38 16.20 13.43
N ASP A 114 -1.32 15.41 13.26
CA ASP A 114 -1.31 13.96 13.16
C ASP A 114 -2.28 13.32 14.16
N LYS A 115 -3.03 12.33 13.69
CA LYS A 115 -3.91 11.53 14.56
C LYS A 115 -3.03 10.95 15.69
N PRO A 116 -3.52 10.91 16.95
CA PRO A 116 -2.73 10.39 18.06
C PRO A 116 -2.39 8.90 17.89
N PHE A 117 -3.27 8.16 17.21
CA PHE A 117 -3.11 6.77 16.82
C PHE A 117 -3.62 6.56 15.40
N MET A 118 -3.23 5.44 14.79
CA MET A 118 -3.80 4.94 13.55
C MET A 118 -5.30 4.63 13.72
N ASP A 119 -6.14 5.03 12.77
CA ASP A 119 -7.54 4.58 12.71
C ASP A 119 -7.73 3.44 11.72
N PHE A 120 -8.97 2.93 11.58
CA PHE A 120 -9.25 1.79 10.70
C PHE A 120 -8.87 2.05 9.25
N MET A 121 -9.05 3.27 8.75
CA MET A 121 -8.71 3.60 7.37
C MET A 121 -7.20 3.52 7.16
N ASP A 122 -6.44 4.08 8.09
CA ASP A 122 -4.97 4.00 8.05
C ASP A 122 -4.48 2.55 8.16
N TYR A 123 -5.08 1.76 9.08
CA TYR A 123 -4.78 0.33 9.24
C TYR A 123 -5.08 -0.48 7.98
N PHE A 124 -6.24 -0.24 7.37
CA PHE A 124 -6.66 -0.91 6.15
C PHE A 124 -5.68 -0.60 5.01
N ILE A 125 -5.28 0.66 4.85
CA ILE A 125 -4.28 1.06 3.86
C ILE A 125 -2.95 0.36 4.13
N GLU A 126 -2.45 0.38 5.38
CA GLU A 126 -1.19 -0.30 5.73
C GLU A 126 -1.22 -1.79 5.40
N LYS A 127 -2.32 -2.48 5.77
CA LYS A 127 -2.48 -3.91 5.49
C LYS A 127 -2.55 -4.21 4.00
N VAL A 128 -3.35 -3.43 3.26
CA VAL A 128 -3.48 -3.58 1.80
C VAL A 128 -2.15 -3.31 1.11
N ASP A 129 -1.42 -2.27 1.51
CA ASP A 129 -0.13 -1.94 0.93
C ASP A 129 0.93 -2.97 1.28
N LYS A 130 0.90 -3.53 2.50
CA LYS A 130 1.75 -4.67 2.86
C LYS A 130 1.46 -5.87 1.95
N ILE A 131 0.20 -6.25 1.75
CA ILE A 131 -0.18 -7.36 0.86
C ILE A 131 0.28 -7.08 -0.58
N LYS A 132 0.06 -5.87 -1.10
CA LYS A 132 0.54 -5.47 -2.44
C LYS A 132 2.06 -5.58 -2.55
N ASN A 133 2.79 -5.14 -1.53
CA ASN A 133 4.24 -5.20 -1.52
C ASN A 133 4.75 -6.64 -1.45
N ASP A 134 4.10 -7.50 -0.67
CA ASP A 134 4.45 -8.92 -0.56
C ASP A 134 4.17 -9.66 -1.89
N ILE A 135 3.03 -9.39 -2.53
CA ILE A 135 2.72 -9.87 -3.89
C ILE A 135 3.77 -9.38 -4.88
N LYS A 136 4.11 -8.09 -4.85
CA LYS A 136 5.08 -7.51 -5.78
C LYS A 136 6.45 -8.16 -5.64
N LYS A 137 6.97 -8.30 -4.42
CA LYS A 137 8.27 -8.94 -4.16
C LYS A 137 8.34 -10.37 -4.72
N VAL A 138 7.29 -11.13 -4.49
CA VAL A 138 7.18 -12.53 -4.95
C VAL A 138 7.06 -12.60 -6.48
N LEU A 139 6.32 -11.67 -7.09
CA LEU A 139 6.20 -11.58 -8.55
C LEU A 139 7.48 -11.04 -9.21
N ASP A 140 8.27 -10.21 -8.54
CA ASP A 140 9.57 -9.74 -9.04
C ASP A 140 10.58 -10.91 -9.19
N GLU A 141 10.37 -12.04 -8.48
CA GLU A 141 11.14 -13.28 -8.71
C GLU A 141 10.75 -14.01 -9.99
N VAL A 142 9.52 -13.84 -10.47
CA VAL A 142 9.14 -14.26 -11.81
C VAL A 142 9.76 -13.24 -12.74
N ASP A 143 10.94 -13.53 -13.30
CA ASP A 143 11.65 -12.61 -14.19
C ASP A 143 10.85 -12.35 -15.49
N PHE A 144 9.83 -11.49 -15.38
CA PHE A 144 8.93 -11.14 -16.48
C PHE A 144 9.66 -10.38 -17.58
N SER A 145 10.83 -9.82 -17.30
CA SER A 145 11.68 -9.25 -18.35
C SER A 145 12.25 -10.38 -19.21
N HIS A 146 12.80 -11.42 -18.58
CA HIS A 146 13.31 -12.59 -19.27
C HIS A 146 12.23 -13.36 -20.03
N TRP A 147 11.06 -13.58 -19.44
CA TRP A 147 9.96 -14.31 -20.10
C TRP A 147 9.13 -13.43 -21.05
N GLY A 148 8.79 -12.22 -20.63
CA GLY A 148 7.81 -11.37 -21.29
C GLY A 148 8.38 -10.54 -22.44
N ASN A 149 9.65 -10.15 -22.41
CA ASN A 149 10.24 -9.38 -23.52
C ASN A 149 10.27 -10.18 -24.83
N PRO A 150 10.71 -11.47 -24.87
CA PRO A 150 10.65 -12.27 -26.09
C PRO A 150 9.23 -12.40 -26.64
N TYR A 151 8.23 -12.57 -25.77
CA TYR A 151 6.82 -12.67 -26.18
C TYR A 151 6.28 -11.35 -26.72
N ARG A 152 6.63 -10.23 -26.09
CA ARG A 152 6.24 -8.89 -26.55
C ARG A 152 6.86 -8.56 -27.91
N GLU A 153 8.14 -8.87 -28.10
CA GLU A 153 8.83 -8.74 -29.39
C GLU A 153 8.08 -9.55 -30.45
N TRP A 154 7.81 -10.82 -30.16
CA TRP A 154 7.11 -11.72 -31.07
C TRP A 154 5.71 -11.22 -31.47
N LYS A 155 4.90 -10.72 -30.53
CA LYS A 155 3.55 -10.24 -30.82
C LYS A 155 3.47 -8.88 -31.54
N ASN A 156 4.49 -8.03 -31.40
CA ASN A 156 4.44 -6.66 -31.92
C ASN A 156 5.36 -6.41 -33.12
N ASP A 157 6.43 -7.19 -33.28
CA ASP A 157 7.37 -7.06 -34.38
C ASP A 157 7.07 -8.08 -35.48
N LYS A 158 6.59 -7.60 -36.62
CA LYS A 158 6.31 -8.42 -37.81
C LYS A 158 7.56 -9.11 -38.38
N ASN A 159 8.76 -8.74 -37.95
CA ASN A 159 10.03 -9.33 -38.39
C ASN A 159 10.50 -10.47 -37.48
N VAL A 160 9.85 -10.70 -36.34
CA VAL A 160 10.19 -11.82 -35.45
C VAL A 160 9.35 -13.02 -35.85
N ASP A 161 9.97 -13.94 -36.58
CA ASP A 161 9.34 -15.20 -36.97
C ASP A 161 9.10 -16.13 -35.76
N ASN A 162 8.01 -16.90 -35.82
CA ASN A 162 7.56 -17.90 -34.87
C ASN A 162 8.70 -18.85 -34.45
N PHE A 163 9.59 -19.20 -35.38
CA PHE A 163 10.75 -20.04 -35.10
C PHE A 163 11.69 -19.40 -34.07
N LYS A 164 12.02 -18.12 -34.25
CA LYS A 164 12.93 -17.40 -33.37
C LYS A 164 12.37 -17.28 -31.95
N PHE A 165 11.06 -17.06 -31.83
CA PHE A 165 10.38 -17.04 -30.55
C PHE A 165 10.39 -18.43 -29.90
N LEU A 166 10.03 -19.48 -30.64
CA LEU A 166 10.01 -20.86 -30.14
C LEU A 166 11.38 -21.30 -29.61
N ILE A 167 12.46 -21.04 -30.35
CA ILE A 167 13.82 -21.38 -29.90
C ILE A 167 14.16 -20.66 -28.61
N ARG A 168 13.91 -19.34 -28.53
CA ARG A 168 14.16 -18.57 -27.31
C ARG A 168 13.33 -19.06 -26.13
N PHE A 169 12.04 -19.31 -26.34
CA PHE A 169 11.15 -19.85 -25.30
C PHE A 169 11.67 -21.18 -24.77
N TYR A 170 12.05 -22.09 -25.67
CA TYR A 170 12.55 -23.41 -25.29
C TYR A 170 13.90 -23.34 -24.56
N THR A 171 14.82 -22.48 -25.00
CA THR A 171 16.09 -22.24 -24.30
C THR A 171 15.86 -21.68 -22.90
N ASN A 172 14.98 -20.69 -22.75
CA ASN A 172 14.62 -20.14 -21.43
C ASN A 172 13.97 -21.21 -20.53
N LEU A 173 13.12 -22.07 -21.10
CA LEU A 173 12.51 -23.19 -20.39
C LEU A 173 13.58 -24.19 -19.91
N GLU A 174 14.53 -24.54 -20.76
CA GLU A 174 15.64 -25.43 -20.43
C GLU A 174 16.51 -24.84 -19.31
N ASP A 175 16.90 -23.57 -19.44
CA ASP A 175 17.66 -22.84 -18.42
C ASP A 175 16.92 -22.83 -17.08
N TYR A 176 15.63 -22.51 -17.10
CA TYR A 176 14.80 -22.58 -15.89
C TYR A 176 14.80 -23.98 -15.30
N CYS A 177 14.52 -25.02 -16.08
CA CYS A 177 14.51 -26.38 -15.57
C CYS A 177 15.85 -26.80 -14.98
N ASN A 178 16.97 -26.39 -15.59
CA ASN A 178 18.31 -26.63 -15.07
C ASN A 178 18.54 -26.02 -13.68
N THR A 179 17.85 -24.93 -13.35
CA THR A 179 17.90 -24.33 -11.99
C THR A 179 17.02 -25.03 -10.97
N GLN A 180 16.06 -25.84 -11.41
CA GLN A 180 15.04 -26.45 -10.54
C GLN A 180 15.33 -27.91 -10.19
N VAL A 181 16.21 -28.59 -10.94
CA VAL A 181 16.50 -30.01 -10.76
C VAL A 181 17.91 -30.25 -10.24
N ASP A 182 18.07 -31.33 -9.48
CA ASP A 182 19.39 -31.83 -9.09
C ASP A 182 20.09 -32.51 -10.27
N GLU A 183 21.41 -32.33 -10.37
CA GLU A 183 22.26 -32.91 -11.42
C GLU A 183 21.73 -32.72 -12.86
N PRO A 184 21.51 -31.47 -13.32
CA PRO A 184 20.85 -31.17 -14.60
C PRO A 184 21.56 -31.71 -15.85
N LYS A 185 22.84 -32.07 -15.73
CA LYS A 185 23.64 -32.65 -16.83
C LYS A 185 23.35 -34.14 -17.06
N ASN A 186 22.82 -34.83 -16.05
CA ASN A 186 22.52 -36.26 -16.12
C ASN A 186 21.07 -36.53 -16.54
N LYS A 187 20.25 -35.48 -16.59
CA LYS A 187 18.82 -35.57 -16.90
C LYS A 187 18.50 -35.03 -18.29
N ASP A 188 17.63 -35.73 -19.00
CA ASP A 188 17.09 -35.21 -20.24
C ASP A 188 15.99 -34.16 -19.98
N MET A 189 15.52 -33.49 -21.03
CA MET A 189 14.52 -32.43 -20.87
C MET A 189 13.14 -32.94 -20.45
N LEU A 190 12.83 -34.21 -20.73
CA LEU A 190 11.56 -34.82 -20.34
C LEU A 190 11.58 -35.13 -18.83
N GLU A 191 12.67 -35.71 -18.33
CA GLU A 191 12.90 -35.93 -16.91
C GLU A 191 12.87 -34.61 -16.14
N LYS A 192 13.50 -33.56 -16.68
CA LYS A 192 13.47 -32.21 -16.11
C LYS A 192 12.07 -31.63 -15.97
N ILE A 193 11.23 -31.78 -17.01
CA ILE A 193 9.85 -31.29 -16.99
C ILE A 193 9.02 -32.07 -15.95
N ASN A 194 9.17 -33.38 -15.88
CA ASN A 194 8.43 -34.22 -14.93
C ASN A 194 8.75 -33.85 -13.47
N GLU A 195 10.00 -33.48 -13.17
CA GLU A 195 10.40 -33.05 -11.82
C GLU A 195 9.81 -31.70 -11.39
N LEU A 196 9.32 -30.88 -12.34
CA LEU A 196 8.61 -29.65 -12.01
C LEU A 196 7.22 -29.90 -11.42
N ASN A 197 6.70 -31.14 -11.44
CA ASN A 197 5.37 -31.51 -10.96
C ASN A 197 4.28 -30.60 -11.55
N LEU A 198 4.27 -30.47 -12.88
CA LEU A 198 3.28 -29.65 -13.56
C LEU A 198 1.94 -30.41 -13.67
N THR A 199 0.90 -29.73 -14.11
CA THR A 199 -0.35 -30.41 -14.48
C THR A 199 -0.13 -31.23 -15.75
N GLU A 200 -0.73 -32.41 -15.85
CA GLU A 200 -0.62 -33.32 -17.01
C GLU A 200 -0.85 -32.59 -18.35
N ASP A 201 -1.86 -31.71 -18.42
CA ASP A 201 -2.14 -30.90 -19.62
C ASP A 201 -0.98 -29.99 -20.02
N LEU A 202 -0.28 -29.40 -19.05
CA LEU A 202 0.86 -28.52 -19.29
C LEU A 202 2.09 -29.33 -19.68
N GLU A 203 2.35 -30.47 -19.03
CA GLU A 203 3.44 -31.37 -19.41
C GLU A 203 3.29 -31.85 -20.86
N ASN A 204 2.09 -32.30 -21.22
CA ASN A 204 1.75 -32.70 -22.59
C ASN A 204 1.95 -31.54 -23.58
N THR A 205 1.54 -30.33 -23.20
CA THR A 205 1.71 -29.13 -24.03
C THR A 205 3.18 -28.79 -24.24
N LEU A 206 4.01 -28.80 -23.18
CA LEU A 206 5.45 -28.56 -23.28
C LEU A 206 6.17 -29.64 -24.09
N GLN A 207 5.73 -30.88 -23.99
CA GLN A 207 6.26 -31.98 -24.79
C GLN A 207 5.91 -31.85 -26.27
N ASN A 208 4.70 -31.39 -26.60
CA ASN A 208 4.33 -31.06 -27.99
C ASN A 208 5.20 -29.94 -28.55
N ILE A 209 5.49 -28.90 -27.74
CA ILE A 209 6.40 -27.82 -28.11
C ILE A 209 7.83 -28.32 -28.33
N ARG A 210 8.32 -29.24 -27.50
CA ARG A 210 9.63 -29.89 -27.72
C ARG A 210 9.67 -30.62 -29.06
N ASN A 211 8.64 -31.38 -29.37
CA ASN A 211 8.55 -32.13 -30.63
C ASN A 211 8.53 -31.18 -31.83
N LEU A 212 7.74 -30.10 -31.75
CA LEU A 212 7.69 -29.05 -32.76
C LEU A 212 9.05 -28.39 -32.97
N ARG A 213 9.74 -28.01 -31.87
CA ARG A 213 11.09 -27.44 -31.92
C ARG A 213 12.07 -28.37 -32.62
N ASN A 214 12.06 -29.67 -32.28
CA ASN A 214 12.96 -30.64 -32.90
C ASN A 214 12.67 -30.81 -34.40
N LYS A 215 11.40 -30.82 -34.78
CA LYS A 215 10.98 -30.88 -36.19
C LYS A 215 11.54 -29.69 -36.98
N ILE A 216 11.36 -28.47 -36.48
CA ILE A 216 11.80 -27.25 -37.20
C ILE A 216 13.33 -27.12 -37.26
N VAL A 217 14.06 -27.61 -36.23
CA VAL A 217 15.53 -27.53 -36.24
C VAL A 217 16.17 -28.52 -37.22
N HIS A 218 15.51 -29.65 -37.50
CA HIS A 218 16.07 -30.73 -38.31
C HIS A 218 15.46 -30.86 -39.71
N GLU A 219 14.33 -30.20 -39.97
CA GLU A 219 13.61 -30.24 -41.23
C GLU A 219 13.37 -28.80 -41.73
N ALA A 220 13.37 -28.58 -43.05
CA ALA A 220 12.92 -27.31 -43.62
C ALA A 220 11.39 -27.21 -43.45
N TYR A 221 10.96 -26.79 -42.26
CA TYR A 221 9.57 -26.79 -41.83
C TYR A 221 9.09 -25.36 -41.54
N GLU A 222 7.97 -24.98 -42.16
CA GLU A 222 7.27 -23.73 -41.87
C GLU A 222 6.21 -23.97 -40.80
N ILE A 223 6.16 -23.08 -39.81
CA ILE A 223 5.21 -23.16 -38.70
C ILE A 223 3.81 -22.76 -39.21
N THR A 224 2.84 -23.64 -38.97
CA THR A 224 1.43 -23.39 -39.31
C THR A 224 0.75 -22.48 -38.29
N GLU A 225 -0.40 -21.90 -38.64
CA GLU A 225 -1.21 -21.08 -37.71
C GLU A 225 -1.64 -21.87 -36.46
N GLU A 226 -1.96 -23.17 -36.62
CA GLU A 226 -2.35 -24.03 -35.50
C GLU A 226 -1.20 -24.24 -34.50
N GLU A 227 0.01 -24.40 -35.02
CA GLU A 227 1.23 -24.52 -34.24
C GLU A 227 1.62 -23.20 -33.58
N GLU A 228 1.37 -22.07 -34.24
CA GLU A 228 1.52 -20.74 -33.63
C GLU A 228 0.65 -20.59 -32.37
N ILE A 229 -0.63 -20.97 -32.49
CA ILE A 229 -1.58 -20.97 -31.37
C ILE A 229 -1.09 -21.91 -30.25
N LEU A 230 -0.55 -23.07 -30.61
CA LEU A 230 0.02 -24.00 -29.64
C LEU A 230 1.21 -23.40 -28.88
N ILE A 231 2.12 -22.72 -29.59
CA ILE A 231 3.28 -22.02 -29.02
C ILE A 231 2.82 -20.96 -28.02
N GLU A 232 1.87 -20.11 -28.42
CA GLU A 232 1.31 -19.08 -27.54
C GLU A 232 0.64 -19.70 -26.30
N LYS A 233 -0.19 -20.72 -26.51
CA LYS A 233 -0.88 -21.40 -25.41
C LYS A 233 0.11 -21.98 -24.41
N ALA A 234 1.15 -22.66 -24.90
CA ALA A 234 2.18 -23.25 -24.05
C ALA A 234 2.90 -22.19 -23.21
N PHE A 235 3.30 -21.08 -23.85
CA PHE A 235 3.95 -19.97 -23.16
C PHE A 235 3.04 -19.39 -22.07
N ILE A 236 1.78 -19.08 -22.39
CA ILE A 236 0.83 -18.49 -21.44
C ILE A 236 0.58 -19.44 -20.27
N GLN A 237 0.36 -20.73 -20.53
CA GLN A 237 0.12 -21.71 -19.48
C GLN A 237 1.35 -21.87 -18.57
N PHE A 238 2.56 -21.90 -19.14
CA PHE A 238 3.79 -22.02 -18.36
C PHE A 238 4.04 -20.78 -17.50
N VAL A 239 3.94 -19.57 -18.05
CA VAL A 239 4.09 -18.33 -17.27
C VAL A 239 3.02 -18.23 -16.18
N SER A 240 1.77 -18.63 -16.48
CA SER A 240 0.71 -18.70 -15.48
C SER A 240 1.03 -19.68 -14.36
N HIS A 241 1.61 -20.83 -14.67
CA HIS A 241 2.09 -21.78 -13.67
C HIS A 241 3.16 -21.14 -12.78
N LEU A 242 4.16 -20.44 -13.35
CA LEU A 242 5.19 -19.75 -12.56
C LEU A 242 4.58 -18.74 -11.59
N VAL A 243 3.62 -17.93 -12.06
CA VAL A 243 2.91 -16.96 -11.23
C VAL A 243 2.15 -17.63 -10.09
N ILE A 244 1.39 -18.69 -10.38
CA ILE A 244 0.63 -19.42 -9.36
C ILE A 244 1.57 -20.07 -8.36
N LYS A 245 2.65 -20.72 -8.83
CA LYS A 245 3.67 -21.35 -7.98
C LYS A 245 4.23 -20.34 -6.99
N GLN A 246 4.58 -19.14 -7.46
CA GLN A 246 5.16 -18.10 -6.61
C GLN A 246 4.14 -17.46 -5.66
N LEU A 247 2.88 -17.27 -6.07
CA LEU A 247 1.85 -16.70 -5.20
C LEU A 247 1.31 -17.68 -4.14
N LYS A 248 1.44 -19.00 -4.35
CA LYS A 248 0.88 -20.03 -3.46
C LYS A 248 1.32 -19.90 -1.99
N PRO A 249 2.60 -19.65 -1.65
CA PRO A 249 3.05 -19.49 -0.26
C PRO A 249 2.46 -18.27 0.46
N LEU A 250 1.95 -17.27 -0.27
CA LEU A 250 1.32 -16.10 0.35
C LEU A 250 -0.06 -16.41 0.94
N GLU A 251 -0.64 -17.59 0.64
CA GLU A 251 -1.94 -18.03 1.15
C GLU A 251 -3.00 -16.93 1.05
N LEU A 252 -3.06 -16.20 -0.08
CA LEU A 252 -3.89 -15.00 -0.25
C LEU A 252 -5.38 -15.24 0.12
N GLY A 253 -5.89 -16.45 -0.08
CA GLY A 253 -7.26 -16.85 0.30
C GLY A 253 -7.50 -16.99 1.81
N LYS A 254 -6.44 -17.07 2.62
CA LYS A 254 -6.49 -17.06 4.09
C LYS A 254 -6.20 -15.69 4.69
N ILE A 255 -5.75 -14.72 3.90
CA ILE A 255 -5.59 -13.33 4.34
C ILE A 255 -6.99 -12.76 4.54
N LYS A 256 -7.55 -13.01 5.72
CA LYS A 256 -8.70 -12.29 6.21
C LYS A 256 -8.14 -10.97 6.75
N VAL A 257 -8.60 -9.86 6.21
CA VAL A 257 -8.61 -8.63 6.99
C VAL A 257 -9.53 -8.96 8.16
N GLU A 258 -8.97 -9.35 9.29
CA GLU A 258 -9.76 -9.59 10.49
C GLU A 258 -10.58 -8.31 10.70
N PRO A 259 -11.92 -8.40 10.75
CA PRO A 259 -12.68 -7.30 11.28
C PRO A 259 -12.33 -7.27 12.76
N GLU A 260 -11.30 -6.52 13.12
CA GLU A 260 -10.98 -6.27 14.53
C GLU A 260 -12.15 -5.57 15.25
N TYR A 261 -13.18 -5.19 14.51
CA TYR A 261 -14.47 -4.75 15.00
C TYR A 261 -15.46 -5.92 14.98
N SER A 262 -15.75 -6.41 16.18
CA SER A 262 -17.06 -6.99 16.44
C SER A 262 -18.04 -5.82 16.42
N PHE A 263 -18.83 -5.66 15.36
CA PHE A 263 -19.94 -4.71 15.38
C PHE A 263 -20.84 -5.09 16.55
N ILE A 264 -21.09 -4.16 17.49
CA ILE A 264 -22.16 -4.39 18.47
C ILE A 264 -23.45 -4.45 17.65
N GLU A 265 -24.13 -5.59 17.68
CA GLU A 265 -25.52 -5.67 17.20
C GLU A 265 -26.33 -4.64 17.98
N VAL A 266 -26.98 -3.70 17.27
CA VAL A 266 -27.75 -2.60 17.88
C VAL A 266 -28.74 -3.14 18.93
N ASP A 267 -29.23 -4.36 18.75
CA ASP A 267 -30.16 -5.07 19.63
C ASP A 267 -29.56 -5.44 21.01
N LYS A 268 -28.23 -5.47 21.13
CA LYS A 268 -27.48 -5.68 22.39
C LYS A 268 -27.21 -4.38 23.15
N ILE A 269 -27.51 -3.22 22.56
CA ILE A 269 -27.46 -1.91 23.22
C ILE A 269 -28.81 -1.67 23.90
N ASN A 270 -29.13 -2.48 24.91
CA ASN A 270 -30.28 -2.23 25.78
C ASN A 270 -29.82 -2.34 27.24
N HIS A 271 -29.49 -1.19 27.83
CA HIS A 271 -29.60 -0.92 29.27
C HIS A 271 -29.81 0.58 29.51
#